data_AF-A0A3D1SJA2-F1
#
_entry.id   AF-A0A3D1SJA2-F1
#
_cell.length_a   1.000
_cell.length_b   1.000
_cell.length_c   1.000
_cell.angle_alpha   90.00
_cell.angle_beta   90.00
_cell.angle_gamma   90.00
#
_symmetry.space_group_name_H-M   'P 1'
#
loop_
_entity.id
_entity.type
_entity.pdbx_description
1 polymer ?
#
loop_
_entity_poly.entity_id
_entity_poly.type
_entity_poly.pdbx_seq_one_letter_code
_entity_poly.pdbx_strand_id
1 'polypeptide(L)'
;LHLENVVAVHGRAEEVAHKQEYRATFDVVTARAVASLPVLLEYGAPFCRVGGQIILLKKGALEEELTQGKRAAKEVGAVLKSDVAVTLPGLADGRRLLVWEQQKLCPKQYPRSGAAMAKNPLGVEG
;
A
#
# COMPACT_ATOMS: atom_id res chain seq x y z
N LEU A 1 -0.30 25.93 7.41
CA LEU A 1 -1.39 25.01 6.99
C LEU A 1 -2.46 25.08 8.07
N HIS A 2 -3.70 25.44 7.72
CA HIS A 2 -4.85 25.44 8.63
C HIS A 2 -5.70 24.20 8.31
N LEU A 3 -5.21 23.03 8.71
CA LEU A 3 -5.91 21.76 8.46
C LEU A 3 -6.79 21.42 9.66
N GLU A 4 -8.05 21.16 9.40
CA GLU A 4 -9.03 20.65 10.35
C GLU A 4 -9.23 19.14 10.13
N ASN A 5 -9.75 18.43 11.13
CA ASN A 5 -10.01 16.97 11.07
C ASN A 5 -8.76 16.12 10.75
N VAL A 6 -7.61 16.49 11.31
CA VAL A 6 -6.36 15.72 11.19
C VAL A 6 -6.05 15.05 12.51
N VAL A 7 -5.76 13.75 12.44
CA VAL A 7 -5.24 12.97 13.57
C VAL A 7 -3.84 12.48 13.22
N ALA A 8 -2.87 12.80 14.08
CA ALA A 8 -1.52 12.25 14.01
C ALA A 8 -1.40 11.09 15.00
N VAL A 9 -1.03 9.91 14.50
CA VAL A 9 -0.83 8.71 15.32
C VAL A 9 0.66 8.39 15.37
N HIS A 10 1.21 8.28 16.58
CA HIS A 10 2.56 7.78 16.77
C HIS A 10 2.54 6.27 16.97
N GLY A 11 3.14 5.54 16.04
CA GLY A 11 3.28 4.09 16.11
C GLY A 11 3.84 3.51 14.82
N ARG A 12 4.25 2.24 14.87
CA ARG A 12 4.64 1.51 13.66
C ARG A 12 3.40 1.05 12.92
N ALA A 13 3.41 1.16 11.59
CA ALA A 13 2.26 0.76 10.77
C ALA A 13 1.87 -0.71 11.04
N GLU A 14 2.86 -1.59 11.24
CA GLU A 14 2.61 -3.00 11.52
C GLU A 14 1.96 -3.28 12.89
N GLU A 15 2.05 -2.34 13.85
CA GLU A 15 1.41 -2.47 15.16
C GLU A 15 0.02 -1.82 15.14
N VAL A 16 -0.08 -0.65 14.52
CA VAL A 16 -1.31 0.15 14.46
C VAL A 16 -2.39 -0.56 13.64
N ALA A 17 -2.01 -1.24 12.56
CA ALA A 17 -2.91 -2.00 11.69
C ALA A 17 -3.64 -3.19 12.36
N HIS A 18 -3.15 -3.64 13.53
CA HIS A 18 -3.79 -4.70 14.32
C HIS A 18 -4.79 -4.16 15.35
N LYS A 19 -4.84 -2.84 15.56
CA LYS A 19 -5.84 -2.22 16.43
C LYS A 19 -7.18 -2.13 15.70
N GLN A 20 -8.24 -2.54 16.38
CA GLN A 20 -9.59 -2.58 15.81
C GLN A 20 -10.06 -1.22 15.29
N GLU A 21 -9.64 -0.12 15.91
CA GLU A 21 -10.02 1.25 15.52
C GLU A 21 -9.46 1.69 14.14
N TYR A 22 -8.36 1.07 13.67
CA TYR A 22 -7.72 1.41 12.39
C TYR A 22 -7.85 0.34 11.33
N ARG A 23 -8.16 -0.90 11.72
CA ARG A 23 -8.19 -2.02 10.80
C ARG A 23 -9.46 -2.00 9.95
N ALA A 24 -9.29 -1.99 8.63
CA ALA A 24 -10.35 -2.01 7.64
C ALA A 24 -11.40 -0.89 7.82
N THR A 25 -10.97 0.30 8.22
CA THR A 25 -11.85 1.45 8.49
C THR A 25 -11.72 2.57 7.47
N PHE A 26 -10.62 2.66 6.73
CA PHE A 26 -10.33 3.80 5.85
C PHE A 26 -10.86 3.58 4.43
N ASP A 27 -11.51 4.61 3.87
CA ASP A 27 -11.94 4.65 2.46
C ASP A 27 -10.74 4.68 1.49
N VAL A 28 -9.71 5.43 1.85
CA VAL A 28 -8.50 5.62 1.06
C VAL A 28 -7.28 5.49 1.95
N VAL A 29 -6.36 4.63 1.56
CA VAL A 29 -5.03 4.48 2.17
C VAL A 29 -4.00 4.90 1.14
N THR A 30 -3.07 5.79 1.51
CA THR A 30 -2.02 6.22 0.58
C THR A 30 -0.66 6.17 1.22
N ALA A 31 0.35 5.88 0.41
CA ALA A 31 1.74 5.96 0.82
C ALA A 31 2.61 6.49 -0.32
N ARG A 32 3.56 7.34 0.07
CA ARG A 32 4.69 7.75 -0.75
C ARG A 32 5.95 7.40 0.04
N ALA A 33 6.53 6.25 -0.26
CA ALA A 33 7.67 5.72 0.48
C ALA A 33 8.65 4.97 -0.43
N VAL A 34 9.85 4.72 0.10
CA VAL A 34 10.98 4.08 -0.61
C VAL A 34 10.81 2.56 -0.74
N ALA A 35 9.87 1.95 -0.02
CA ALA A 35 9.68 0.50 -0.01
C ALA A 35 9.17 -0.07 -1.36
N SER A 36 9.35 -1.38 -1.53
CA SER A 36 8.83 -2.10 -2.69
C SER A 36 7.31 -2.19 -2.66
N LEU A 37 6.66 -2.36 -3.82
CA LEU A 37 5.21 -2.49 -3.91
C LEU A 37 4.61 -3.59 -3.02
N PRO A 38 5.19 -4.81 -2.94
CA PRO A 38 4.71 -5.80 -1.99
C PRO A 38 4.67 -5.34 -0.55
N VAL A 39 5.72 -4.66 -0.09
CA VAL A 39 5.82 -4.16 1.28
C VAL A 39 4.79 -3.07 1.53
N LEU A 40 4.61 -2.15 0.58
CA LEU A 40 3.60 -1.09 0.69
C LEU A 40 2.17 -1.65 0.72
N LEU A 41 1.88 -2.68 -0.06
CA LEU A 41 0.58 -3.36 -0.05
C LEU A 41 0.32 -4.05 1.29
N GLU A 42 1.32 -4.73 1.86
CA GLU A 42 1.18 -5.38 3.17
C GLU A 42 0.99 -4.36 4.30
N TYR A 43 1.66 -3.21 4.26
CA TYR A 43 1.39 -2.11 5.19
C TYR A 43 -0.01 -1.50 5.00
N GLY A 44 -0.44 -1.27 3.76
CA GLY A 44 -1.63 -0.46 3.46
C GLY A 44 -2.96 -1.23 3.53
N ALA A 45 -3.01 -2.45 3.00
CA ALA A 45 -4.24 -3.24 2.89
C ALA A 45 -4.98 -3.48 4.22
N PRO A 46 -4.29 -3.74 5.35
CA PRO A 46 -4.94 -3.90 6.65
C PRO A 46 -5.78 -2.69 7.10
N PHE A 47 -5.42 -1.47 6.69
CA PHE A 47 -6.14 -0.25 7.03
C PHE A 47 -7.37 -0.03 6.13
N CYS A 48 -7.32 -0.52 4.90
CA CYS A 48 -8.32 -0.25 3.88
C CYS A 48 -9.58 -1.09 4.09
N ARG A 49 -10.75 -0.45 4.09
CA ARG A 49 -12.03 -1.18 4.14
C ARG A 49 -12.29 -1.90 2.83
N VAL A 50 -13.15 -2.92 2.84
CA VAL A 50 -13.64 -3.54 1.59
C VAL A 50 -14.37 -2.50 0.75
N GLY A 51 -14.04 -2.45 -0.55
CA GLY A 51 -14.48 -1.44 -1.50
C GLY A 51 -13.71 -0.11 -1.42
N GLY A 52 -12.75 0.02 -0.50
CA GLY A 52 -11.85 1.17 -0.41
C GLY A 52 -10.66 1.05 -1.38
N GLN A 53 -9.87 2.12 -1.45
CA GLN A 53 -8.73 2.23 -2.37
C GLN A 53 -7.40 2.34 -1.62
N ILE A 54 -6.37 1.69 -2.17
CA ILE A 54 -4.97 1.88 -1.77
C ILE A 54 -4.27 2.56 -2.93
N ILE A 55 -3.71 3.74 -2.70
CA ILE A 55 -3.07 4.56 -3.75
C ILE A 55 -1.59 4.70 -3.43
N LEU A 56 -0.74 4.03 -4.22
CA LEU A 56 0.70 3.97 -4.01
C LEU A 56 1.43 4.77 -5.09
N LEU A 57 2.23 5.75 -4.66
CA LEU A 57 3.08 6.51 -5.58
C LEU A 57 4.40 5.76 -5.81
N LYS A 58 4.71 5.51 -7.08
CA LYS A 58 5.98 4.90 -7.52
C LYS A 58 6.65 5.73 -8.62
N LYS A 59 7.92 5.44 -8.89
CA LYS A 59 8.72 6.04 -9.95
C LYS A 59 9.67 5.00 -10.56
N GLY A 60 10.05 5.18 -11.82
CA GLY A 60 11.03 4.32 -12.50
C GLY A 60 10.42 3.14 -13.25
N ALA A 61 11.26 2.17 -13.60
CA ALA A 61 10.85 0.95 -14.29
C ALA A 61 10.11 0.02 -13.33
N LEU A 62 8.80 -0.16 -13.51
CA LEU A 62 7.94 -0.89 -12.57
C LEU A 62 7.47 -2.26 -13.09
N GLU A 63 7.92 -2.74 -14.25
CA GLU A 63 7.40 -3.97 -14.85
C GLU A 63 7.45 -5.17 -13.88
N GLU A 64 8.64 -5.42 -13.33
CA GLU A 64 8.87 -6.50 -12.37
C GLU A 64 8.18 -6.20 -11.03
N GLU A 65 8.30 -4.96 -10.56
CA GLU A 65 7.72 -4.54 -9.30
C GLU A 65 6.19 -4.64 -9.29
N LEU A 66 5.53 -4.35 -10.42
CA LEU A 66 4.09 -4.53 -10.62
C LEU A 66 3.71 -6.00 -10.64
N THR A 67 4.54 -6.87 -11.21
CA THR A 67 4.30 -8.31 -11.22
C THR A 67 4.34 -8.86 -9.79
N GLN A 68 5.36 -8.51 -9.02
CA GLN A 68 5.47 -8.86 -7.60
C GLN A 68 4.32 -8.23 -6.79
N GLY A 69 3.99 -6.96 -7.06
CA GLY A 69 2.89 -6.23 -6.43
C GLY A 69 1.53 -6.89 -6.66
N LYS A 70 1.24 -7.37 -7.87
CA LYS A 70 0.00 -8.11 -8.18
C LYS A 70 -0.09 -9.42 -7.41
N ARG A 71 1.03 -10.14 -7.25
CA ARG A 71 1.09 -11.36 -6.43
C ARG A 71 0.83 -11.03 -4.96
N ALA A 72 1.50 -10.02 -4.41
CA ALA A 72 1.30 -9.55 -3.04
C ALA A 72 -0.15 -9.07 -2.80
N ALA A 73 -0.72 -8.33 -3.75
CA ALA A 73 -2.10 -7.82 -3.68
C ALA A 73 -3.10 -8.97 -3.49
N LYS A 74 -2.90 -10.10 -4.18
CA LYS A 74 -3.75 -11.29 -4.03
C LYS A 74 -3.75 -11.83 -2.60
N GLU A 75 -2.58 -11.88 -1.95
CA GLU A 75 -2.43 -12.35 -0.56
C GLU A 75 -3.15 -11.43 0.44
N VAL A 76 -3.14 -10.12 0.19
CA VAL A 76 -3.76 -9.12 1.07
C VAL A 76 -5.20 -8.77 0.69
N GLY A 77 -5.76 -9.41 -0.34
CA GLY A 77 -7.16 -9.23 -0.76
C GLY A 77 -7.43 -8.00 -1.65
N ALA A 78 -6.40 -7.45 -2.28
CA ALA A 78 -6.47 -6.29 -3.16
C ALA A 78 -6.29 -6.65 -4.64
N VAL A 79 -6.74 -5.78 -5.55
CA VAL A 79 -6.54 -5.90 -7.01
C VAL A 79 -6.12 -4.57 -7.61
N LEU A 80 -5.20 -4.60 -8.59
CA LEU A 80 -4.84 -3.39 -9.34
C LEU A 80 -6.02 -2.96 -10.21
N LYS A 81 -6.45 -1.71 -10.10
CA LYS A 81 -7.52 -1.12 -10.90
C LYS A 81 -7.00 -0.17 -11.97
N SER A 82 -6.02 0.65 -11.61
CA SER A 82 -5.46 1.60 -12.56
C SER A 82 -4.00 1.89 -12.29
N ASP A 83 -3.32 2.25 -13.35
CA ASP A 83 -1.94 2.68 -13.37
C ASP A 83 -1.86 4.02 -14.09
N VAL A 84 -1.70 5.09 -13.32
CA VAL A 84 -1.85 6.46 -13.81
C VAL A 84 -0.49 7.12 -13.86
N ALA A 85 0.01 7.41 -15.05
CA ALA A 85 1.21 8.21 -15.24
C ALA A 85 0.98 9.65 -14.74
N VAL A 86 1.95 10.19 -13.99
CA VAL A 86 1.92 11.55 -13.47
C VAL A 86 3.06 12.35 -14.09
N THR A 87 2.70 13.39 -14.83
CA THR A 87 3.65 14.37 -15.39
C THR A 87 3.65 15.60 -14.52
N LEU A 88 4.82 16.06 -14.08
CA LEU A 88 4.97 17.33 -13.37
C LEU A 88 5.87 18.27 -14.17
N PRO A 89 5.55 19.58 -14.24
CA PRO A 89 6.42 20.55 -14.88
C PRO A 89 7.83 20.51 -14.31
N GLY A 90 8.84 20.41 -15.19
CA GLY A 90 10.25 20.37 -14.79
C GLY A 90 10.75 19.03 -14.26
N LEU A 91 9.93 17.97 -14.29
CA LEU A 91 10.36 16.65 -13.80
C LEU A 91 9.83 15.49 -14.65
N ALA A 92 10.74 14.83 -15.36
CA ALA A 92 10.48 13.63 -16.15
C ALA A 92 11.12 12.39 -15.49
N ASP A 93 10.58 11.95 -14.35
CA ASP A 93 11.09 10.79 -13.59
C ASP A 93 10.17 9.55 -13.62
N GLY A 94 9.16 9.55 -14.51
CA GLY A 94 8.29 8.40 -14.74
C GLY A 94 7.40 8.04 -13.54
N ARG A 95 6.84 9.05 -12.85
CA ARG A 95 5.94 8.83 -11.72
C ARG A 95 4.64 8.18 -12.14
N ARG A 96 4.18 7.25 -11.29
CA ARG A 96 2.94 6.51 -11.47
C ARG A 96 2.17 6.45 -10.16
N LEU A 97 0.86 6.65 -10.22
CA LEU A 97 -0.09 6.34 -9.15
C LEU A 97 -0.70 4.98 -9.45
N LEU A 98 -0.40 4.02 -8.59
CA LEU A 98 -0.93 2.67 -8.68
C LEU A 98 -2.12 2.57 -7.74
N VAL A 99 -3.31 2.43 -8.32
CA VAL A 99 -4.57 2.39 -7.57
C VAL A 99 -5.02 0.94 -7.46
N TRP A 100 -5.13 0.48 -6.24
CA TRP A 100 -5.58 -0.85 -5.88
C TRP A 100 -6.93 -0.75 -5.17
N GLU A 101 -7.84 -1.69 -5.42
CA GLU A 101 -9.10 -1.81 -4.69
C GLU A 101 -9.02 -2.97 -3.71
N GLN A 102 -9.42 -2.73 -2.45
CA GLN A 102 -9.53 -3.78 -1.44
C GLN A 102 -10.83 -4.55 -1.67
N GLN A 103 -10.75 -5.76 -2.25
CA GLN A 103 -11.94 -6.54 -2.62
C GLN A 103 -12.38 -7.52 -1.54
N LYS A 104 -11.44 -7.96 -0.70
CA LYS A 104 -11.70 -8.89 0.41
C LYS A 104 -11.12 -8.32 1.69
N LEU A 105 -11.56 -8.80 2.84
CA LEU A 105 -10.90 -8.46 4.09
C LEU A 105 -9.43 -8.91 4.05
N CYS A 106 -8.52 -8.03 4.44
CA CYS A 106 -7.12 -8.38 4.58
C CYS A 106 -6.95 -9.46 5.69
N PRO A 107 -6.30 -10.60 5.41
CA PRO A 107 -6.11 -11.66 6.40
C PRO A 107 -5.46 -11.16 7.70
N LYS A 108 -5.89 -11.71 8.84
CA LYS A 108 -5.48 -11.25 10.18
C LYS A 108 -3.98 -11.35 10.45
N GLN A 109 -3.26 -12.24 9.75
CA GLN A 109 -1.80 -12.34 9.90
C GLN A 109 -1.05 -11.12 9.34
N TYR A 110 -1.70 -10.28 8.54
CA TYR A 110 -1.10 -9.10 7.94
C TYR A 110 -1.54 -7.83 8.67
N PRO A 111 -0.62 -6.86 8.84
CA PRO A 111 0.77 -6.90 8.39
C PRO A 111 1.66 -7.76 9.30
N ARG A 112 2.69 -8.38 8.72
CA ARG A 112 3.78 -9.00 9.51
C ARG A 112 4.71 -7.91 10.05
N SER A 113 5.74 -8.28 10.82
CA SER A 113 6.73 -7.33 11.31
C SER A 113 7.49 -6.66 10.15
N GLY A 114 7.91 -5.40 10.33
CA GLY A 114 8.68 -4.68 9.30
C GLY A 114 9.93 -5.43 8.84
N ALA A 115 10.62 -6.11 9.77
CA ALA A 115 11.77 -6.96 9.45
C ALA A 115 11.41 -8.16 8.57
N ALA A 116 10.27 -8.82 8.82
CA ALA A 116 9.82 -9.95 8.02
C ALA A 116 9.41 -9.50 6.61
N MET A 117 8.71 -8.36 6.49
CA MET A 117 8.31 -7.80 5.20
C MET A 117 9.51 -7.37 4.36
N ALA A 118 10.53 -6.78 5.00
CA ALA A 118 11.75 -6.37 4.30
C ALA A 118 12.59 -7.58 3.86
N LYS A 119 12.70 -8.61 4.70
CA LYS A 119 13.50 -9.81 4.40
C LYS A 119 12.83 -10.72 3.36
N ASN A 120 11.53 -10.95 3.50
CA ASN A 120 10.75 -11.86 2.66
C ASN A 120 9.43 -11.17 2.23
N PRO A 121 9.49 -10.23 1.27
CA PRO A 121 8.31 -9.56 0.75
C PRO A 121 7.33 -10.55 0.09
N LEU A 122 6.03 -10.27 0.19
CA LEU A 122 5.02 -11.12 -0.45
C LEU A 122 5.20 -11.13 -1.98
N GLY A 123 4.93 -12.27 -2.60
CA GLY A 123 4.92 -12.37 -4.06
C GLY A 123 6.29 -12.27 -4.75
N VAL A 124 7.39 -12.20 -3.98
CA VAL A 124 8.77 -12.34 -4.46
C VAL A 124 9.16 -13.79 -4.28
N GLU A 125 9.44 -14.49 -5.39
CA GLU A 125 10.06 -15.82 -5.35
C GLU A 125 11.57 -15.64 -5.12
N GLY A 126 12.14 -16.49 -4.26
CA GLY A 126 13.59 -16.52 -3.97
C GLY A 126 14.39 -17.30 -4.99
#